data_AF-A0A1F5VFU2-F1
#
_entry.id   AF-A0A1F5VFU2-F1
#
_cell.length_a   1.000
_cell.length_b   1.000
_cell.length_c   1.000
_cell.angle_alpha   90.00
_cell.angle_beta   90.00
_cell.angle_gamma   90.00
#
_symmetry.space_group_name_H-M   'P 1'
#
loop_
_entity.id
_entity.type
_entity.pdbx_description
1 polymer ?
#
loop_
_entity_poly.entity_id
_entity_poly.type
_entity_poly.pdbx_seq_one_letter_code
_entity_poly.pdbx_strand_id
1 'polypeptide(L)'
;MFEAVRWSTFAATAVLAVFGYSDQLRLIYENKSTSGLSLVMILLALWSWLSYTFYGWLHGDKKIFWPNLVGTIFISLILISFLIY
;
A
#
# COMPACT_ATOMS: atom_id res chain seq x y z
N MET A 1 -10.45 7.27 23.57
CA MET A 1 -11.11 6.50 22.48
C MET A 1 -10.49 6.80 21.10
N PHE A 2 -10.43 8.07 20.67
CA PHE A 2 -9.84 8.45 19.38
C PHE A 2 -8.35 8.09 19.19
N GLU A 3 -7.53 8.16 20.25
CA GLU A 3 -6.11 7.76 20.14
C GLU A 3 -5.92 6.27 19.88
N ALA A 4 -6.69 5.41 20.55
CA ALA A 4 -6.61 3.97 20.32
C ALA A 4 -6.95 3.62 18.87
N VAL A 5 -7.98 4.26 18.30
CA VAL A 5 -8.36 4.12 16.89
C VAL A 5 -7.23 4.58 15.97
N ARG A 6 -6.60 5.74 16.24
CA ARG A 6 -5.47 6.24 15.43
C ARG A 6 -4.29 5.27 15.45
N TRP A 7 -3.96 4.72 16.60
CA TRP A 7 -2.87 3.76 16.74
C TRP A 7 -3.20 2.42 16.08
N SER A 8 -4.44 1.93 16.20
CA SER A 8 -4.85 0.71 15.51
C SER A 8 -4.84 0.87 13.99
N THR A 9 -5.31 2.01 13.48
CA THR A 9 -5.27 2.30 12.03
C THR A 9 -3.83 2.40 11.54
N PHE A 10 -2.97 3.14 12.25
CA PHE A 10 -1.54 3.20 11.93
C PHE A 10 -0.91 1.81 11.84
N ALA A 11 -1.13 0.97 12.86
CA ALA A 11 -0.58 -0.38 12.91
C ALA A 11 -1.12 -1.25 11.75
N ALA A 12 -2.43 -1.23 11.51
CA ALA A 12 -3.04 -1.99 10.41
C ALA A 12 -2.51 -1.55 9.03
N THR A 13 -2.42 -0.25 8.79
CA THR A 13 -1.88 0.30 7.54
C THR A 13 -0.41 -0.07 7.36
N ALA A 14 0.41 0.04 8.40
CA ALA A 14 1.82 -0.33 8.35
C ALA A 14 2.00 -1.85 8.10
N VAL A 15 1.23 -2.69 8.80
CA VAL A 15 1.29 -4.14 8.62
C VAL A 15 0.87 -4.55 7.22
N LEU A 16 -0.21 -3.97 6.67
CA LEU A 16 -0.63 -4.23 5.30
C LEU A 16 0.43 -3.80 4.28
N ALA A 17 0.95 -2.58 4.43
CA ALA A 17 1.93 -2.02 3.50
C ALA A 17 3.23 -2.84 3.48
N VAL A 18 3.70 -3.28 4.65
CA VAL A 18 4.96 -4.02 4.77
C VAL A 18 4.76 -5.50 4.49
N PHE A 19 3.88 -6.18 5.21
CA PHE A 19 3.75 -7.65 5.12
C PHE A 19 2.83 -8.08 3.99
N GLY A 20 1.65 -7.45 3.87
CA GLY A 20 0.68 -7.82 2.84
C GLY A 20 1.23 -7.65 1.43
N TYR A 21 1.82 -6.49 1.12
CA TYR A 21 2.36 -6.24 -0.21
C TYR A 21 3.72 -6.89 -0.47
N SER A 22 4.57 -7.10 0.53
CA SER A 22 5.81 -7.87 0.31
C SER A 22 5.52 -9.33 -0.01
N ASP A 23 4.55 -9.95 0.68
CA ASP A 23 4.13 -11.32 0.39
C ASP A 23 3.50 -11.42 -1.01
N GLN A 24 2.67 -10.45 -1.40
CA GLN A 24 2.12 -10.37 -2.75
C GLN A 24 3.20 -10.25 -3.82
N LEU A 25 4.20 -9.39 -3.62
CA LEU A 25 5.34 -9.25 -4.53
C LEU A 25 6.16 -10.53 -4.62
N ARG A 26 6.37 -11.21 -3.49
CA ARG A 26 7.04 -12.50 -3.44
C ARG A 26 6.28 -13.53 -4.28
N LEU A 27 4.96 -13.64 -4.11
CA LEU A 27 4.12 -14.57 -4.87
C LEU A 27 4.14 -14.27 -6.37
N ILE A 28 4.10 -12.99 -6.77
CA ILE A 28 4.22 -12.60 -8.18
C ILE A 28 5.60 -13.02 -8.72
N TYR A 29 6.66 -12.80 -7.95
CA TYR A 29 8.02 -13.14 -8.36
C TYR A 29 8.26 -14.64 -8.46
N GLU A 30 7.74 -15.43 -7.52
CA GLU A 30 7.86 -16.90 -7.49
C GLU A 30 7.04 -17.54 -8.62
N ASN A 31 5.80 -17.08 -8.83
CA ASN A 31 4.92 -17.65 -9.86
C ASN A 31 5.12 -17.03 -11.25
N LYS A 32 5.92 -15.96 -11.36
CA LYS A 32 6.15 -15.20 -12.60
C LYS A 32 4.84 -14.81 -13.30
N SER A 33 3.82 -14.48 -12.52
CA SER A 33 2.49 -14.18 -13.03
C SER A 33 1.74 -13.21 -12.13
N THR A 34 1.00 -12.30 -12.76
CA THR A 34 0.00 -11.44 -12.11
C THR A 34 -1.43 -11.99 -12.26
N SER A 35 -1.59 -13.21 -12.79
CA SER A 35 -2.89 -13.87 -12.95
C SER A 35 -3.60 -14.03 -11.61
N GLY A 36 -4.86 -13.60 -11.53
CA GLY A 36 -5.66 -13.56 -10.30
C GLY A 36 -5.69 -12.20 -9.60
N LEU A 37 -4.83 -11.26 -9.99
CA LEU A 37 -4.90 -9.87 -9.51
C LEU A 37 -5.75 -9.00 -10.45
N SER A 38 -6.58 -8.14 -9.88
CA SER A 38 -7.36 -7.17 -10.63
C SER A 38 -6.56 -5.87 -10.82
N LEU A 39 -6.15 -5.58 -12.05
CA LEU A 39 -5.45 -4.33 -12.39
C LEU A 39 -6.23 -3.09 -11.92
N VAL A 40 -7.56 -3.09 -12.09
CA VAL A 40 -8.43 -1.98 -11.67
C VAL A 40 -8.33 -1.77 -10.16
N MET A 41 -8.34 -2.85 -9.37
CA MET A 41 -8.20 -2.74 -7.91
C MET A 41 -6.81 -2.24 -7.50
N ILE A 42 -5.75 -2.62 -8.22
CA ILE A 42 -4.40 -2.10 -7.97
C ILE A 42 -4.31 -0.60 -8.30
N LEU A 43 -4.93 -0.14 -9.38
CA LEU A 43 -5.00 1.30 -9.71
C LEU A 43 -5.80 2.10 -8.67
N LEU A 44 -6.93 1.58 -8.21
CA LEU A 44 -7.72 2.18 -7.14
C LEU A 44 -6.96 2.20 -5.81
N ALA A 45 -6.23 1.13 -5.50
CA ALA A 45 -5.37 1.07 -4.33
C ALA A 45 -4.27 2.14 -4.43
N LEU A 46 -3.56 2.22 -5.55
CA LEU A 46 -2.53 3.25 -5.79
C LEU A 46 -3.09 4.66 -5.58
N TRP A 47 -4.27 4.95 -6.15
CA TRP A 47 -4.95 6.23 -5.94
C TRP A 47 -5.23 6.51 -4.46
N SER A 48 -5.73 5.52 -3.73
CA SER A 48 -5.99 5.64 -2.29
C SER A 48 -4.72 5.93 -1.49
N TRP A 49 -3.66 5.13 -1.70
CA TRP A 49 -2.37 5.31 -1.03
C TRP A 49 -1.74 6.67 -1.31
N LEU A 50 -1.77 7.12 -2.56
CA LEU A 50 -1.32 8.46 -2.93
C LEU A 50 -2.14 9.56 -2.26
N SER A 51 -3.47 9.41 -2.24
CA SER A 51 -4.38 10.39 -1.62
C SER A 51 -4.10 10.55 -0.13
N TYR A 52 -3.92 9.45 0.61
CA TYR A 52 -3.62 9.51 2.05
C TYR A 52 -2.18 9.96 2.34
N THR A 53 -1.23 9.61 1.48
CA THR A 53 0.14 10.14 1.57
C THR A 53 0.12 11.66 1.40
N PHE A 54 -0.56 12.15 0.38
CA PHE A 54 -0.70 13.58 0.11
C PHE A 54 -1.45 14.30 1.24
N TYR A 55 -2.53 13.71 1.76
CA TYR A 55 -3.26 14.23 2.91
C TYR A 55 -2.36 14.37 4.15
N GLY A 56 -1.60 13.32 4.48
CA GLY A 56 -0.69 13.32 5.63
C GLY A 56 0.42 14.36 5.49
N TRP A 57 0.92 14.56 4.27
CA TRP A 57 1.89 15.61 3.96
C TRP A 57 1.29 17.02 4.15
N LEU A 58 0.12 17.29 3.56
CA LEU A 58 -0.57 18.58 3.66
C LEU A 58 -0.89 19.00 5.10
N HIS A 59 -1.27 18.05 5.95
CA HIS A 59 -1.68 18.33 7.33
C HIS A 59 -0.55 18.13 8.35
N GLY A 60 0.66 17.75 7.91
CA GLY A 60 1.77 17.41 8.80
C GLY A 60 1.51 16.19 9.69
N ASP A 61 0.52 15.34 9.39
CA ASP A 61 0.23 14.13 10.16
C ASP A 61 1.19 13.01 9.74
N LYS A 62 2.31 12.93 10.46
CA LYS A 62 3.34 11.90 10.28
C LYS A 62 2.80 10.48 10.46
N LYS A 63 1.77 10.26 11.29
CA LYS A 63 1.20 8.93 11.53
C LYS A 63 0.41 8.45 10.31
N ILE A 64 -0.20 9.35 9.55
CA ILE A 64 -0.85 8.99 8.28
C ILE A 64 0.19 8.93 7.16
N PHE A 65 1.09 9.91 7.09
CA PHE A 65 2.05 10.06 6.00
C PHE A 65 2.95 8.83 5.81
N TRP A 66 3.70 8.43 6.84
CA TRP A 66 4.74 7.39 6.70
C TRP A 66 4.22 6.02 6.24
N PRO A 67 3.21 5.41 6.89
CA PRO A 67 2.74 4.10 6.46
C PRO A 67 2.08 4.16 5.08
N ASN A 68 1.43 5.28 4.71
CA ASN A 68 0.85 5.43 3.39
C ASN A 68 1.90 5.64 2.29
N LEU A 69 3.00 6.32 2.60
CA LEU A 69 4.14 6.45 1.69
C LEU A 69 4.75 5.06 1.41
N VAL A 70 4.94 4.25 2.45
CA VAL A 70 5.42 2.87 2.29
C VAL A 70 4.45 2.05 1.44
N GLY A 71 3.14 2.13 1.72
CA GLY A 71 2.11 1.47 0.92
C GLY A 71 2.13 1.91 -0.54
N THR A 72 2.31 3.20 -0.81
CA THR A 72 2.46 3.77 -2.16
C THR A 72 3.64 3.15 -2.91
N ILE A 73 4.79 2.99 -2.26
CA ILE A 73 5.96 2.39 -2.88
C ILE A 73 5.66 0.93 -3.26
N PHE A 74 5.16 0.14 -2.33
CA PHE A 74 4.89 -1.27 -2.55
C PHE A 74 3.79 -1.53 -3.59
N ILE A 75 2.68 -0.79 -3.54
CA ILE A 75 1.62 -0.94 -4.54
C ILE A 75 2.09 -0.51 -5.95
N SER A 76 3.01 0.46 -6.04
CA SER A 76 3.63 0.84 -7.31
C SER A 76 4.51 -0.27 -7.86
N LEU A 77 5.25 -1.00 -7.01
CA LEU A 77 6.02 -2.17 -7.42
C LEU A 77 5.10 -3.31 -7.91
N ILE A 78 3.96 -3.53 -7.25
CA ILE A 78 2.96 -4.50 -7.71
C ILE A 78 2.42 -4.06 -9.08
N LEU A 79 2.09 -2.78 -9.26
CA LEU A 79 1.62 -2.26 -10.54
C LEU A 79 2.67 -2.45 -11.66
N ILE A 80 3.94 -2.14 -11.39
CA ILE A 80 5.04 -2.37 -12.34
C ILE A 80 5.13 -3.87 -12.71
N SER A 81 4.82 -4.77 -11.77
CA SER A 81 4.87 -6.20 -12.03
C SER A 81 3.89 -6.66 -13.10
N PHE A 82 2.76 -5.97 -13.32
CA PHE A 82 1.83 -6.24 -14.45
C PHE A 82 2.45 -5.96 -15.82
N LEU A 83 3.51 -5.16 -15.89
CA LEU A 83 4.23 -4.88 -17.14
C LEU A 83 5.35 -5.90 -17.39
N ILE A 84 5.78 -6.62 -16.34
CA ILE A 84 6.90 -7.56 -16.38
C ILE A 84 6.41 -9.02 -16.47
N TYR A 85 5.31 -9.35 -15.81
CA TYR A 85 4.76 -10.70 -15.64
C TYR A 85 3.26 -10.77 -15.94
#